data_AF-A0A1G8DHJ9-F1
#
_entry.id   AF-A0A1G8DHJ9-F1
#
_cell.length_a   1.000
_cell.length_b   1.000
_cell.length_c   1.000
_cell.angle_alpha   90.00
_cell.angle_beta   90.00
_cell.angle_gamma   90.00
#
_symmetry.space_group_name_H-M   'P 1'
#
loop_
_entity.id
_entity.type
_entity.pdbx_description
1 polymer ?
#
loop_
_entity_poly.entity_id
_entity_poly.type
_entity_poly.pdbx_seq_one_letter_code
_entity_poly.pdbx_strand_id
1 'polypeptide(L)'
;MINSVEFTERLQKVIDFYSESASSFAEKIGVQRSSISHILSGRNKPSLDFVMKILHSYPEVELYWLMNGKGSFPRRPNISESPNSNTLKTNPKPQPPNLNAISDSNSEIDKIVIFYKNGTFKSYKP
;
A
#
# COMPACT_ATOMS: atom_id res chain seq x y z
N MET A 1 -8.91 17.10 13.80
CA MET A 1 -7.77 17.95 13.38
C MET A 1 -6.54 17.05 13.33
N ILE A 2 -5.66 17.19 12.33
CA ILE A 2 -4.45 16.35 12.24
C ILE A 2 -3.43 16.76 13.30
N ASN A 3 -2.81 15.78 13.97
CA ASN A 3 -1.70 16.03 14.88
C ASN A 3 -0.42 16.22 14.04
N SER A 4 0.11 17.45 14.02
CA SER A 4 1.29 17.79 13.21
C SER A 4 2.55 17.10 13.70
N VAL A 5 2.70 16.88 15.01
CA VAL A 5 3.88 16.23 15.59
C VAL A 5 3.94 14.78 15.11
N GLU A 6 2.84 14.04 15.29
CA GLU A 6 2.79 12.65 14.85
C GLU A 6 2.86 12.48 13.32
N PHE A 7 2.30 13.43 12.55
CA PHE A 7 2.46 13.42 11.10
C PHE A 7 3.94 13.53 10.71
N THR A 8 4.66 14.46 11.34
CA THR A 8 6.08 14.67 11.11
C THR A 8 6.90 13.44 11.49
N GLU A 9 6.60 12.79 12.61
CA GLU A 9 7.25 11.53 13.01
C GLU A 9 7.02 10.42 11.97
N ARG A 10 5.80 10.29 11.44
CA ARG A 10 5.49 9.30 10.40
C ARG A 10 6.16 9.64 9.08
N LEU A 11 6.22 10.91 8.71
CA LEU A 11 6.97 11.36 7.53
C LEU A 11 8.46 11.02 7.67
N GLN A 12 9.05 11.25 8.84
CA GLN A 12 10.44 10.89 9.12
C GLN A 12 10.65 9.37 9.00
N LYS A 13 9.73 8.56 9.53
CA LYS A 13 9.76 7.10 9.37
C LYS A 13 9.76 6.66 7.90
N VAL A 14 9.02 7.34 7.03
CA VAL A 14 9.03 7.06 5.58
C VAL A 14 10.40 7.39 4.98
N ILE A 15 10.95 8.57 5.29
CA ILE A 15 12.27 9.00 4.80
C ILE A 15 13.35 8.00 5.21
N ASP A 16 13.36 7.61 6.49
CA ASP A 16 14.34 6.68 7.06
C ASP A 16 14.19 5.27 6.48
N PHE A 17 12.94 4.79 6.30
CA PHE A 17 12.66 3.46 5.72
C PHE A 17 13.26 3.32 4.32
N TYR A 18 13.20 4.36 3.49
CA TYR A 18 13.81 4.37 2.16
C TYR A 18 15.29 4.79 2.17
N SER A 19 15.88 5.05 3.35
CA SER A 19 17.26 5.52 3.51
C SER A 19 17.56 6.79 2.70
N GLU A 20 16.58 7.68 2.59
CA GLU A 20 16.72 8.93 1.83
C GLU A 20 17.12 10.10 2.72
N SER A 21 17.81 11.08 2.14
CA SER A 21 17.95 12.39 2.79
C SER A 21 16.70 13.24 2.55
N ALA A 22 16.44 14.23 3.41
CA ALA A 22 15.35 15.20 3.20
C ALA A 22 15.41 15.89 1.83
N SER A 23 16.62 16.14 1.31
CA SER A 23 16.83 16.73 -0.02
C SER A 23 16.42 15.78 -1.14
N SER A 24 16.88 14.52 -1.09
CA SER A 24 16.53 13.50 -2.09
C SER A 24 15.03 13.20 -2.07
N PHE A 25 14.44 13.15 -0.88
CA PHE A 25 13.01 12.94 -0.72
C PHE A 25 12.19 14.06 -1.36
N ALA A 26 12.59 15.32 -1.15
CA ALA A 26 11.95 16.49 -1.76
C ALA A 26 11.97 16.42 -3.29
N GLU A 27 13.13 16.08 -3.86
CA GLU A 27 13.30 15.92 -5.30
C GLU A 27 12.42 14.81 -5.86
N LYS A 28 12.39 13.66 -5.19
CA LYS A 28 11.61 12.48 -5.62
C LYS A 28 10.10 12.71 -5.59
N ILE A 29 9.58 13.50 -4.64
CA ILE A 29 8.16 13.86 -4.61
C ILE A 29 7.84 15.14 -5.39
N GLY A 30 8.84 15.78 -6.01
CA GLY A 30 8.64 16.99 -6.82
C GLY A 30 8.20 18.22 -6.00
N VAL A 31 8.82 18.43 -4.83
CA VAL A 31 8.59 19.62 -3.99
C VAL A 31 9.90 20.32 -3.66
N GLN A 32 9.81 21.55 -3.17
CA GLN A 32 10.98 22.31 -2.76
C GLN A 32 11.58 21.72 -1.47
N ARG A 33 12.92 21.67 -1.38
CA ARG A 33 13.63 21.17 -0.17
C ARG A 33 13.23 21.93 1.11
N SER A 34 12.97 23.23 0.99
CA SER A 34 12.46 24.07 2.10
C SER A 34 11.09 23.60 2.60
N SER A 35 10.23 23.08 1.72
CA SER A 35 8.93 22.52 2.11
C SER A 35 9.10 21.35 3.06
N ILE A 36 10.03 20.42 2.79
CA ILE A 36 10.33 19.30 3.69
C ILE A 36 10.83 19.81 5.05
N SER A 37 11.80 20.75 5.05
CA SER A 37 12.35 21.31 6.30
C SER A 37 11.29 22.00 7.17
N HIS A 38 10.39 22.79 6.57
CA HIS A 38 9.32 23.47 7.31
C HIS A 38 8.26 22.52 7.87
N ILE A 39 7.98 21.41 7.18
CA ILE A 39 7.09 20.36 7.67
C ILE A 39 7.76 19.58 8.80
N LEU A 40 9.02 19.16 8.63
CA LEU A 40 9.75 18.39 9.64
C LEU A 40 10.03 19.20 10.92
N SER A 41 10.11 20.53 10.82
CA SER A 41 10.21 21.41 12.01
C SER A 41 8.86 21.72 12.67
N GLY A 42 7.75 21.22 12.12
CA GLY A 42 6.40 21.44 12.65
C GLY A 42 5.85 22.85 12.46
N ARG A 43 6.56 23.73 11.74
CA ARG A 43 6.14 25.12 11.50
C ARG A 43 4.99 25.21 10.51
N ASN A 44 4.93 24.28 9.55
CA ASN A 44 3.91 24.25 8.51
C ASN A 44 3.05 22.97 8.60
N LYS A 45 1.79 23.09 8.21
CA LYS A 45 0.91 21.94 7.96
C LYS A 45 1.09 21.45 6.52
N PRO A 46 1.04 20.13 6.27
CA PRO A 46 1.09 19.60 4.91
C PRO A 46 -0.17 20.01 4.13
N SER A 47 0.00 20.40 2.87
CA SER A 47 -1.12 20.59 1.95
C SER A 47 -1.61 19.25 1.41
N LEU A 48 -2.83 19.22 0.85
CA LEU A 48 -3.33 18.01 0.18
C LEU A 48 -2.43 17.60 -0.98
N ASP A 49 -2.00 18.55 -1.83
CA ASP A 49 -1.06 18.28 -2.95
C ASP A 49 0.23 17.61 -2.47
N PHE A 50 0.79 18.11 -1.37
CA PHE A 50 1.99 17.54 -0.76
C PHE A 50 1.77 16.09 -0.33
N VAL A 51 0.65 15.81 0.35
CA VAL A 51 0.30 14.45 0.79
C VAL A 51 0.09 13.53 -0.42
N MET A 52 -0.63 13.98 -1.45
CA MET A 52 -0.87 13.18 -2.65
C MET A 52 0.42 12.84 -3.38
N LYS A 53 1.37 13.78 -3.47
CA LYS A 53 2.70 13.52 -4.04
C LYS A 53 3.46 12.43 -3.29
N ILE A 54 3.41 12.43 -1.95
CA ILE A 54 3.99 11.35 -1.15
C ILE A 54 3.35 10.00 -1.50
N LEU A 55 2.02 9.92 -1.52
CA LEU A 55 1.30 8.66 -1.77
C LEU A 55 1.56 8.12 -3.18
N HIS A 56 1.72 9.01 -4.18
CA HIS A 56 2.06 8.61 -5.54
C HIS A 56 3.51 8.12 -5.66
N SER A 57 4.46 8.76 -4.98
CA SER A 57 5.88 8.37 -5.02
C SER A 57 6.21 7.17 -4.13
N TYR A 58 5.39 6.90 -3.10
CA TYR A 58 5.58 5.81 -2.14
C TYR A 58 4.29 5.00 -1.95
N PRO A 59 4.01 4.02 -2.82
CA PRO A 59 2.77 3.22 -2.77
C PRO A 59 2.57 2.40 -1.49
N GLU A 60 3.64 2.16 -0.75
CA GLU A 60 3.63 1.50 0.56
C GLU A 60 3.05 2.41 1.66
N VAL A 61 2.98 3.73 1.43
CA VAL A 61 2.44 4.71 2.38
C VAL A 61 0.93 4.78 2.21
N GLU A 62 0.20 4.48 3.29
CA GLU A 62 -1.25 4.64 3.33
C GLU A 62 -1.63 6.03 3.85
N LEU A 63 -2.62 6.68 3.20
CA LEU A 63 -3.11 8.01 3.60
C LEU A 63 -3.52 8.06 5.07
N TYR A 64 -4.32 7.09 5.51
CA TYR A 64 -4.87 7.10 6.86
C TYR A 64 -3.79 6.81 7.91
N TRP A 65 -2.79 5.99 7.56
CA TRP A 65 -1.62 5.79 8.41
C TRP A 65 -0.82 7.08 8.52
N LEU A 66 -0.48 7.72 7.40
CA LEU A 66 0.31 8.95 7.39
C LEU A 66 -0.39 10.08 8.15
N MET A 67 -1.70 10.23 7.97
CA MET A 67 -2.48 11.34 8.52
C MET A 67 -2.94 11.11 9.97
N ASN A 68 -3.30 9.88 10.33
CA ASN A 68 -3.97 9.58 11.60
C ASN A 68 -3.32 8.45 12.40
N GLY A 69 -2.24 7.85 11.89
CA GLY A 69 -1.53 6.76 12.56
C GLY A 69 -2.29 5.43 12.56
N LYS A 70 -3.37 5.31 11.79
CA LYS A 70 -4.19 4.10 11.73
C LYS A 70 -3.92 3.33 10.44
N GLY A 71 -3.79 2.01 10.55
CA GLY A 71 -3.30 1.14 9.47
C GLY A 71 -1.85 0.76 9.71
N SER A 72 -1.12 0.45 8.65
CA SER A 72 0.26 -0.01 8.75
C SER A 72 1.12 0.56 7.63
N PHE A 73 2.37 0.90 7.96
CA PHE A 73 3.42 1.17 7.01
C PHE A 73 4.62 0.27 7.33
N PRO A 74 5.24 -0.37 6.31
CA PRO A 74 4.82 -0.40 4.91
C PRO A 74 3.52 -1.20 4.70
N ARG A 75 2.68 -0.74 3.76
CA ARG A 75 1.41 -1.41 3.41
C ARG A 75 1.70 -2.67 2.62
N ARG A 76 1.59 -3.82 3.28
CA ARG A 76 1.56 -5.10 2.57
C ARG A 76 0.30 -5.15 1.69
N PRO A 77 0.40 -5.56 0.42
CA PRO A 77 -0.78 -5.77 -0.41
C PRO A 77 -1.59 -6.91 0.18
N ASN A 78 -2.65 -6.57 0.93
CA ASN A 78 -3.69 -7.52 1.26
C ASN A 78 -4.34 -7.95 -0.06
N ILE A 79 -4.21 -9.23 -0.42
CA ILE A 79 -4.89 -9.82 -1.59
C ILE A 79 -6.42 -9.92 -1.35
N SER A 80 -6.94 -9.32 -0.28
CA SER A 80 -8.37 -9.28 0.03
C SER A 80 -8.84 -7.82 0.11
N GLU A 81 -9.86 -7.55 -0.70
CA GLU A 81 -10.78 -6.40 -0.67
C GLU A 81 -10.46 -5.21 -1.59
N SER A 82 -11.08 -5.29 -2.77
CA SER A 82 -11.52 -4.19 -3.63
C SER A 82 -12.27 -3.12 -2.84
N PRO A 83 -12.12 -1.85 -3.21
CA PRO A 83 -13.30 -1.17 -3.71
C PRO A 83 -13.05 -0.38 -5.01
N ASN A 84 -13.94 -0.60 -5.98
CA ASN A 84 -14.27 0.24 -7.12
C ASN A 84 -13.46 1.55 -7.30
N SER A 85 -12.67 1.59 -8.36
CA SER A 85 -12.56 2.77 -9.22
C SER A 85 -12.34 2.31 -10.66
N ASN A 86 -13.30 2.67 -11.51
CA ASN A 86 -13.34 2.33 -12.93
C ASN A 86 -12.13 2.89 -13.69
N THR A 87 -11.60 2.05 -14.59
CA THR A 87 -10.84 2.35 -15.83
C THR A 87 -9.44 2.98 -15.64
N LEU A 88 -8.36 2.43 -16.20
CA LEU A 88 -8.17 2.10 -17.61
C LEU A 88 -7.25 0.88 -17.83
N LYS A 89 -7.51 0.20 -18.95
CA LYS A 89 -6.92 -1.05 -19.43
C LYS A 89 -5.43 -0.92 -19.76
N THR A 90 -4.62 -1.89 -19.31
CA THR A 90 -3.55 -2.50 -20.12
C THR A 90 -3.36 -3.96 -19.68
N ASN A 91 -3.49 -4.89 -20.64
CA ASN A 91 -3.36 -6.34 -20.44
C ASN A 91 -1.99 -6.73 -19.87
N PRO A 92 -1.93 -7.65 -18.88
CA PRO A 92 -0.87 -8.62 -18.81
C PRO A 92 -1.43 -10.04 -19.00
N LYS A 93 -0.84 -10.73 -19.97
CA LYS A 93 -0.97 -12.16 -20.27
C LYS A 93 -1.00 -13.01 -18.97
N PRO A 94 -1.98 -13.90 -18.77
CA PRO A 94 -2.03 -14.71 -17.55
C PRO A 94 -0.91 -15.77 -17.59
N GLN A 95 0.05 -15.66 -16.67
CA GLN A 95 0.88 -16.80 -16.29
C GLN A 95 0.10 -17.64 -15.28
N PRO A 96 0.14 -18.98 -15.38
CA PRO A 96 -0.56 -19.84 -14.43
C PRO A 96 0.06 -19.68 -13.03
N PRO A 97 -0.76 -19.58 -11.97
CA PRO A 97 -0.27 -19.58 -10.60
C PRO A 97 0.41 -20.92 -10.29
N ASN A 98 1.61 -20.85 -9.72
CA ASN A 98 2.38 -22.01 -9.30
C ASN A 98 1.75 -22.57 -8.00
N LEU A 99 1.15 -23.75 -8.08
CA LEU A 99 0.30 -24.35 -7.03
C LEU A 99 1.07 -24.99 -5.85
N ASN A 100 2.39 -24.82 -5.76
CA ASN A 100 3.23 -25.54 -4.79
C ASN A 100 3.47 -24.80 -3.46
N ALA A 101 2.72 -23.74 -3.15
CA ALA A 101 2.94 -22.92 -1.95
C ALA A 101 1.99 -23.22 -0.77
N ILE A 102 1.32 -24.37 -0.74
CA ILE A 102 0.52 -24.80 0.41
C ILE A 102 1.15 -26.06 0.98
N SER A 103 2.21 -25.88 1.77
CA SER A 103 2.71 -26.91 2.67
C SER A 103 2.79 -26.32 4.07
N ASP A 104 1.62 -25.96 4.61
CA ASP A 104 1.47 -25.88 6.06
C ASP A 104 0.86 -27.20 6.55
N SER A 105 1.65 -27.84 7.39
CA SER A 105 1.41 -29.08 8.10
C SER A 105 0.03 -29.12 8.79
N ASN A 106 -0.68 -30.23 8.56
CA ASN A 106 -1.83 -30.72 9.33
C ASN A 106 -3.22 -30.08 9.09
N SER A 107 -3.50 -29.60 7.88
CA SER A 107 -4.86 -29.22 7.48
C SER A 107 -5.51 -30.34 6.66
N GLU A 108 -6.47 -31.07 7.25
CA GLU A 108 -7.31 -32.01 6.50
C GLU A 108 -8.17 -31.26 5.47
N ILE A 109 -8.43 -31.89 4.32
CA ILE A 109 -9.25 -31.29 3.25
C ILE A 109 -10.71 -31.31 3.69
N ASP A 110 -11.30 -30.13 3.95
CA ASP A 110 -12.75 -30.04 4.25
C ASP A 110 -13.62 -30.16 2.98
N LYS A 111 -13.18 -29.58 1.86
CA LYS A 111 -13.94 -29.57 0.60
C LYS A 111 -13.08 -29.22 -0.61
N ILE A 112 -13.35 -29.88 -1.74
CA ILE A 112 -12.80 -29.54 -3.06
C ILE A 112 -13.94 -29.03 -3.95
N VAL A 113 -13.78 -27.88 -4.60
CA VAL A 113 -14.74 -27.36 -5.59
C VAL A 113 -14.04 -27.21 -6.95
N ILE A 114 -14.55 -27.89 -7.97
CA ILE A 114 -14.04 -27.87 -9.34
C ILE A 114 -14.97 -27.05 -10.22
N PHE A 115 -14.46 -25.99 -10.84
CA PHE A 115 -15.20 -25.15 -11.79
C PHE A 115 -14.91 -25.58 -13.24
N TYR A 116 -15.97 -25.74 -14.03
CA TYR A 116 -15.89 -26.07 -15.45
C TYR A 116 -16.10 -24.83 -16.31
N LYS A 117 -15.54 -24.83 -17.52
CA LYS A 117 -15.66 -23.70 -18.47
C LYS A 117 -17.10 -23.41 -18.91
N ASN A 118 -18.01 -24.36 -18.76
CA ASN A 118 -19.44 -24.19 -19.04
C ASN A 118 -20.20 -23.49 -17.89
N GLY A 119 -19.50 -22.99 -16.87
CA GLY A 119 -20.09 -22.31 -15.72
C GLY A 119 -20.66 -23.24 -14.65
N THR A 120 -20.58 -24.56 -14.83
CA THR A 120 -20.97 -25.52 -13.79
C THR A 120 -19.83 -25.77 -12.81
N PHE A 121 -20.16 -26.30 -11.63
CA PHE A 121 -19.15 -26.74 -10.67
C PHE A 121 -19.53 -28.09 -10.05
N LYS A 122 -18.53 -28.80 -9.54
CA LYS A 122 -18.72 -29.99 -8.69
C LYS A 122 -18.01 -29.79 -7.37
N SER A 123 -18.69 -30.11 -6.28
CA SER A 123 -18.10 -30.13 -4.94
C SER A 123 -17.89 -31.57 -4.47
N TYR A 124 -16.73 -31.84 -3.89
CA TYR A 124 -16.36 -33.11 -3.28
C TYR A 124 -16.05 -32.86 -1.81
N LYS A 125 -16.53 -33.76 -0.96
CA LYS A 125 -16.03 -33.93 0.40
C LYS A 125 -15.32 -35.29 0.42
N PRO A 126 -14.12 -35.40 1.01
CA PRO A 126 -13.40 -36.67 1.10
C PRO A 126 -14.22 -37.77 1.77
#